data_AF-A0A380CQ66-F1
#
_entry.id   AF-A0A380CQ66-F1
#
_cell.length_a   1.000
_cell.length_b   1.000
_cell.length_c   1.000
_cell.angle_alpha   90.00
_cell.angle_beta   90.00
_cell.angle_gamma   90.00
#
_symmetry.space_group_name_H-M   'P 1'
#
loop_
_entity.id
_entity.type
_entity.pdbx_description
1 polymer ?
#
loop_
_entity_poly.entity_id
_entity_poly.type
_entity_poly.pdbx_seq_one_letter_code
_entity_poly.pdbx_strand_id
1 'polypeptide(L)' 'MVRAITGQSASNFIYQHLLAEAKSNLVQSDDTIAQIAARLRFSDQSYFGRFFRKHAGMTPAQFRQQHTQAI' A
#
# COMPACT_ATOMS: atom_id res chain seq x y z
N MET A 1 27.72 22.42 9.60
CA MET A 1 26.49 23.21 9.82
C MET A 1 25.41 22.71 8.86
N VAL A 2 24.31 22.21 9.42
CA VAL A 2 22.95 22.11 8.88
C VAL A 2 22.75 21.49 7.49
N ARG A 3 22.69 20.16 7.44
CA ARG A 3 21.62 19.45 6.71
C ARG A 3 20.82 18.62 7.72
N ALA A 4 20.07 19.34 8.54
CA ALA A 4 18.74 18.89 8.91
C ALA A 4 17.91 18.68 7.62
N ILE A 5 16.69 18.14 7.72
CA ILE A 5 15.67 17.95 6.65
C ILE A 5 15.52 16.46 6.28
N THR A 6 14.77 15.67 7.06
CA THR A 6 13.45 15.14 6.59
C THR A 6 12.79 14.01 7.39
N GLY A 7 13.47 13.27 8.28
CA GLY A 7 12.83 12.06 8.86
C GLY A 7 12.40 11.02 7.80
N GLN A 8 12.91 11.16 6.57
CA GLN A 8 12.51 10.35 5.41
C GLN A 8 12.97 8.91 5.51
N SER A 9 14.03 8.56 6.25
CA SER A 9 14.46 7.15 6.34
C SER A 9 13.44 6.30 7.10
N ALA A 10 13.00 6.75 8.27
CA ALA A 10 12.00 6.05 9.07
C ALA A 10 10.64 6.03 8.36
N SER A 11 10.19 7.16 7.82
CA SER A 11 8.93 7.23 7.08
C SER A 11 8.96 6.40 5.79
N ASN A 12 10.06 6.43 5.03
CA ASN A 12 10.19 5.59 3.83
C ASN A 12 10.23 4.11 4.17
N PHE A 13 10.89 3.73 5.27
CA PHE A 13 10.89 2.35 5.73
C PHE A 13 9.48 1.88 6.09
N ILE A 14 8.71 2.71 6.81
CA ILE A 14 7.30 2.43 7.12
C ILE A 14 6.49 2.30 5.82
N TYR A 15 6.65 3.22 4.86
CA TYR A 15 5.92 3.15 3.59
C TYR A 15 6.27 1.91 2.78
N GLN A 16 7.54 1.50 2.76
CA GLN A 16 7.97 0.27 2.08
C GLN A 16 7.38 -0.97 2.73
N HIS A 17 7.40 -1.05 4.07
CA HIS A 17 6.76 -2.13 4.81
C HIS A 17 5.25 -2.18 4.56
N LEU A 18 4.57 -1.05 4.68
CA LEU A 18 3.14 -0.94 4.47
C LEU A 18 2.74 -1.30 3.03
N LEU A 19 3.57 -0.92 2.05
CA LEU A 19 3.39 -1.30 0.65
C LEU A 19 3.57 -2.80 0.44
N ALA A 20 4.57 -3.41 1.06
CA ALA A 20 4.81 -4.85 0.97
C ALA A 20 3.64 -5.65 1.57
N GLU A 21 3.17 -5.25 2.75
CA GLU A 21 1.97 -5.85 3.36
C GLU A 21 0.73 -5.66 2.48
N ALA A 22 0.52 -4.45 1.93
CA ALA A 22 -0.61 -4.20 1.04
C ALA A 22 -0.58 -5.12 -0.19
N LYS A 23 0.57 -5.26 -0.84
CA LYS A 23 0.73 -6.18 -1.98
C LYS A 23 0.45 -7.63 -1.59
N SER A 24 0.97 -8.06 -0.44
CA SER A 24 0.75 -9.42 0.09
C SER A 24 -0.74 -9.69 0.31
N ASN A 25 -1.46 -8.79 1.00
CA ASN A 25 -2.90 -8.93 1.23
C ASN A 25 -3.69 -8.90 -0.08
N LEU A 26 -3.31 -8.06 -1.05
CA LEU A 26 -4.04 -7.96 -2.33
C LEU A 26 -3.99 -9.26 -3.14
N VAL A 27 -2.92 -10.04 -3.01
CA VAL A 27 -2.69 -11.29 -3.76
C VAL A 27 -3.13 -12.53 -2.98
N GLN A 28 -2.91 -12.54 -1.67
CA GLN A 28 -3.12 -13.73 -0.82
C GLN A 28 -4.49 -13.75 -0.13
N SER A 29 -5.27 -12.66 -0.19
CA SER A 29 -6.62 -12.64 0.38
C SER A 29 -7.67 -12.14 -0.60
N ASP A 30 -8.88 -12.68 -0.41
CA ASP A 30 -10.10 -12.25 -1.07
C ASP A 30 -10.74 -11.03 -0.41
N ASP A 31 -10.05 -10.42 0.58
CA ASP A 31 -10.54 -9.24 1.28
C ASP A 31 -10.82 -8.12 0.27
N THR A 32 -11.91 -7.38 0.45
CA THR A 32 -12.15 -6.18 -0.35
C THR A 32 -11.04 -5.14 -0.13
N ILE A 33 -10.86 -4.25 -1.11
CA ILE A 33 -9.88 -3.15 -0.99
C ILE A 33 -10.14 -2.30 0.26
N ALA A 34 -11.41 -2.15 0.67
CA ALA A 34 -11.81 -1.47 1.90
C ALA A 34 -11.37 -2.21 3.17
N GLN A 35 -11.52 -3.54 3.21
CA GLN A 35 -11.05 -4.36 4.33
C GLN A 35 -9.54 -4.32 4.47
N ILE A 36 -8.80 -4.37 3.35
CA ILE A 36 -7.33 -4.22 3.36
C ILE A 36 -6.93 -2.84 3.89
N ALA A 37 -7.61 -1.77 3.44
CA ALA A 37 -7.37 -0.43 3.94
C ALA A 37 -7.59 -0.34 5.47
N ALA A 38 -8.68 -0.91 5.98
CA ALA A 38 -8.96 -0.95 7.41
C ALA A 38 -7.92 -1.77 8.20
N ARG A 39 -7.47 -2.91 7.66
CA ARG A 39 -6.46 -3.78 8.29
C ARG A 39 -5.10 -3.07 8.41
N LEU A 40 -4.72 -2.31 7.40
CA LEU A 40 -3.51 -1.48 7.38
C LEU A 40 -3.70 -0.13 8.08
N ARG A 41 -4.82 0.06 8.79
CA ARG A 41 -5.16 1.25 9.58
C ARG A 41 -5.20 2.56 8.77
N PHE A 42 -5.57 2.49 7.49
CA PHE A 42 -5.93 3.69 6.72
C PHE A 42 -7.30 4.20 7.16
N SER A 43 -7.48 5.52 7.09
CA SER A 43 -8.76 6.18 7.40
C SER A 43 -9.91 5.67 6.54
N ASP A 44 -9.61 5.41 5.26
CA ASP A 44 -10.58 4.99 4.27
C ASP A 44 -9.88 4.36 3.05
N GLN A 45 -10.70 3.72 2.21
CA GLN A 45 -10.26 3.08 0.97
C GLN A 45 -9.63 4.07 -0.03
N SER A 46 -10.09 5.31 -0.08
CA SER A 46 -9.60 6.31 -1.03
C SER A 46 -8.19 6.76 -0.66
N TYR A 47 -7.92 6.98 0.63
CA TYR A 47 -6.60 7.32 1.14
C TYR A 47 -5.61 6.19 0.93
N PHE A 48 -6.02 4.93 1.21
CA PHE A 48 -5.24 3.75 0.85
C PHE A 48 -4.95 3.68 -0.66
N GLY A 49 -5.97 3.88 -1.50
CA GLY A 49 -5.81 3.84 -2.96
C GLY A 49 -4.82 4.90 -3.48
N ARG A 50 -4.86 6.11 -2.91
CA ARG A 50 -3.89 7.18 -3.24
C ARG A 50 -2.47 6.82 -2.78
N PHE A 51 -2.32 6.32 -1.56
CA PHE A 51 -1.05 5.84 -1.04
C PHE A 51 -0.48 4.73 -1.94
N PHE A 52 -1.27 3.68 -2.17
CA PHE A 52 -0.83 2.54 -2.97
C PHE A 52 -0.45 2.97 -4.38
N ARG A 53 -1.26 3.79 -5.05
CA ARG A 53 -0.93 4.32 -6.39
C ARG A 53 0.35 5.15 -6.40
N LYS A 54 0.57 5.99 -5.39
CA LYS A 54 1.78 6.80 -5.27
C LYS A 54 3.04 5.95 -5.17
N HIS A 55 2.96 4.78 -4.51
CA HIS A 55 4.12 3.93 -4.23
C HIS A 55 4.27 2.71 -5.17
N ALA A 56 3.17 2.19 -5.73
CA ALA A 56 3.15 1.06 -6.66
C ALA A 56 3.02 1.47 -8.14
N GLY A 57 2.65 2.72 -8.42
CA GLY A 57 2.40 3.22 -9.78
C GLY A 57 1.03 2.86 -10.36
N MET A 58 0.22 2.07 -9.66
CA MET A 58 -1.09 1.58 -10.11
C MET A 58 -2.08 1.46 -8.95
N THR A 59 -3.37 1.31 -9.25
CA THR A 59 -4.37 1.16 -8.18
C THR A 59 -4.31 -0.24 -7.53
N PRO A 60 -4.74 -0.40 -6.26
CA PRO A 60 -4.84 -1.71 -5.62
C PRO A 60 -5.66 -2.72 -6.42
N ALA A 61 -6.75 -2.28 -7.05
CA ALA A 61 -7.62 -3.13 -7.85
C ALA A 61 -6.92 -3.63 -9.13
N GLN A 62 -6.20 -2.76 -9.84
CA GLN A 62 -5.37 -3.15 -10.99
C GLN A 62 -4.29 -4.14 -10.58
N PHE A 63 -3.60 -3.87 -9.47
CA PHE A 63 -2.57 -4.76 -8.95
C PHE A 63 -3.13 -6.16 -8.64
N ARG A 64 -4.27 -6.24 -7.95
CA ARG A 64 -4.96 -7.51 -7.70
C ARG A 64 -5.30 -8.23 -9.00
N GLN A 65 -5.92 -7.56 -9.97
CA GLN A 65 -6.27 -8.20 -11.25
C GLN A 65 -5.06 -8.75 -12.00
N GLN A 66 -3.91 -8.07 -11.96
CA GLN A 66 -2.69 -8.52 -12.63
C GLN A 66 -2.00 -9.69 -11.92
N HIS A 67 -2.13 -9.79 -10.60
CA HIS A 67 -1.38 -10.75 -9.79
C HIS A 67 -2.23 -11.91 -9.24
N THR A 68 -3.56 -11.81 -9.26
CA THR A 68 -4.51 -12.86 -8.87
C THR A 68 -5.02 -13.60 -10.10
N GLN A 69 -4.16 -13.86 -11.10
CA GLN A 69 -4.54 -14.80 -12.16
C GLN A 69 -4.68 -16.19 -11.54
N ALA A 70 -5.93 -16.62 -11.38
CA ALA A 70 -6.30 -17.99 -11.10
C ALA A 70 -5.64 -18.89 -12.17
N ILE A 71 -4.91 -19.90 -11.69
CA ILE A 71 -4.60 -21.11 -12.46
C ILE A 71 -5.89 -21.92 -12.58
#